data_AF-A0A0L0CLJ2-F1
#
_entry.id   AF-A0A0L0CLJ2-F1
#
_cell.length_a   1.000
_cell.length_b   1.000
_cell.length_c   1.000
_cell.angle_alpha   90.00
_cell.angle_beta   90.00
_cell.angle_gamma   90.00
#
_symmetry.space_group_name_H-M   'P 1'
#
loop_
_entity.id
_entity.type
_entity.pdbx_description
1 polymer ?
#
loop_
_entity_poly.entity_id
_entity_poly.type
_entity_poly.pdbx_seq_one_letter_code
_entity_poly.pdbx_strand_id
1 'polypeptide(L)'
;MVSTAPTGRMPAWFWSACPHLEDVCPVFLKTALHIHVPNIQTPDDILNSTNAHSSATDHPLDSTLTADVLRYVLEGYNALSWLALDSNTHDRLSCLPINVQTLMDLYYLTAAIT
;
A
#
# COMPACT_ATOMS: atom_id res chain seq x y z
N MET A 1 -1.41 5.99 8.99
CA MET A 1 -0.64 4.99 9.78
C MET A 1 0.81 5.09 9.37
N VAL A 2 1.74 5.02 10.32
CA VAL A 2 3.18 5.09 10.06
C VAL A 2 3.75 3.72 10.43
N SER A 3 4.32 2.99 9.48
CA SER A 3 5.01 1.73 9.76
C SER A 3 6.48 2.01 10.05
N THR A 4 6.99 1.45 11.15
CA THR A 4 8.40 1.51 11.55
C THR A 4 9.21 0.31 11.05
N ALA A 5 8.54 -0.67 10.43
CA ALA A 5 9.21 -1.79 9.78
C ALA A 5 9.92 -1.28 8.50
N PRO A 6 11.09 -1.84 8.16
CA PRO A 6 11.81 -1.46 6.95
C PRO A 6 10.99 -1.83 5.70
N THR A 7 11.30 -1.22 4.55
CA THR A 7 10.68 -1.67 3.28
C THR A 7 11.26 -3.01 2.80
N GLY A 8 12.46 -3.35 3.25
CA GLY A 8 13.25 -4.46 2.70
C GLY A 8 14.05 -4.00 1.48
N ARG A 9 14.66 -4.95 0.77
CA ARG A 9 15.50 -4.66 -0.40
C ARG A 9 14.65 -4.26 -1.60
N MET A 10 14.50 -2.97 -1.89
CA MET A 10 13.80 -2.51 -3.10
C MET A 10 14.78 -2.22 -4.23
N PRO A 11 14.40 -2.47 -5.50
CA PRO A 11 15.25 -2.11 -6.64
C PRO A 11 15.41 -0.59 -6.76
N ALA A 12 16.54 -0.11 -7.29
CA ALA A 12 16.81 1.32 -7.42
C ALA A 12 15.73 2.10 -8.20
N TRP A 13 15.08 1.46 -9.18
CA TRP A 13 14.00 2.09 -9.93
C TRP A 13 12.76 2.39 -9.07
N PHE A 14 12.54 1.66 -7.98
CA PHE A 14 11.45 1.91 -7.03
C PHE A 14 11.62 3.29 -6.36
N TRP A 15 12.87 3.66 -6.08
CA TRP A 15 13.23 4.93 -5.47
C TRP A 15 13.54 6.04 -6.49
N SER A 16 13.39 5.79 -7.79
CA SER A 16 13.80 6.76 -8.84
C SER A 16 13.18 8.16 -8.68
N ALA A 17 11.96 8.26 -8.17
CA ALA A 17 11.28 9.54 -7.89
C ALA A 17 11.73 10.21 -6.58
N CYS A 18 12.33 9.46 -5.66
CA CYS A 18 12.81 9.93 -4.36
C CYS A 18 13.94 9.05 -3.79
N PRO A 19 15.17 9.12 -4.35
CA PRO A 19 16.28 8.25 -3.93
C PRO A 19 16.70 8.44 -2.48
N HIS A 20 16.53 9.66 -1.97
CA HIS A 20 16.85 10.04 -0.59
C HIS A 20 15.97 9.35 0.47
N LEU A 21 14.91 8.65 0.07
CA LEU A 21 14.00 7.95 1.00
C LEU A 21 14.32 6.46 1.14
N GLU A 22 15.28 5.92 0.38
CA GLU A 22 15.63 4.49 0.39
C GLU A 22 16.02 3.99 1.79
N ASP A 23 16.80 4.78 2.53
CA ASP A 23 17.31 4.42 3.85
C ASP A 23 16.54 5.08 5.02
N VAL A 24 15.40 5.73 4.73
CA VAL A 24 14.64 6.49 5.72
C VAL A 24 13.52 5.65 6.32
N CYS A 25 13.50 5.52 7.65
CA CYS A 25 12.37 5.00 8.41
C CYS A 25 11.75 6.14 9.24
N PRO A 26 10.42 6.33 9.22
CA PRO A 26 9.41 5.51 8.55
C PRO A 26 9.34 5.73 7.04
N VAL A 27 8.95 4.68 6.32
CA VAL A 27 8.77 4.76 4.87
C VAL A 27 7.40 5.33 4.55
N PHE A 28 7.38 6.36 3.71
CA PHE A 28 6.15 6.93 3.18
C PHE A 28 5.76 6.18 1.90
N LEU A 29 4.88 5.19 2.06
CA LEU A 29 4.29 4.49 0.92
C LEU A 29 3.42 5.47 0.13
N LYS A 30 3.92 5.92 -1.02
CA LYS A 30 3.11 6.61 -2.02
C LYS A 30 2.08 5.62 -2.59
N THR A 31 0.94 6.13 -3.02
CA THR A 31 -0.16 5.38 -3.66
C THR A 31 0.20 4.65 -4.97
N ALA A 32 1.48 4.54 -5.32
CA ALA A 32 1.97 3.83 -6.49
C ALA A 32 1.59 2.34 -6.51
N LEU A 33 1.18 1.78 -5.37
CA LEU A 33 0.71 0.40 -5.22
C LEU A 33 -0.81 0.21 -5.49
N HIS A 34 -1.51 1.25 -5.94
CA HIS A 34 -2.94 1.17 -6.23
C HIS A 34 -3.22 0.29 -7.47
N ILE A 35 -3.25 -1.04 -7.28
CA ILE A 35 -3.85 -1.97 -8.25
C ILE A 35 -5.35 -2.03 -7.95
N HIS A 36 -6.06 -1.00 -8.39
CA HIS A 36 -7.50 -1.08 -8.62
C HIS A 36 -7.86 -0.16 -9.79
N VAL A 37 -8.45 -0.75 -10.85
CA VAL A 37 -9.03 -0.06 -12.00
C VAL A 37 -10.56 -0.17 -11.89
N PRO A 38 -11.26 0.71 -11.16
CA PRO A 38 -12.68 0.89 -11.34
C PRO A 38 -12.93 2.08 -12.28
N ASN A 39 -13.97 1.92 -13.08
CA ASN A 39 -14.37 2.74 -14.21
C ASN A 39 -14.50 4.25 -13.91
N ILE A 40 -14.22 5.08 -14.93
CA ILE A 40 -14.36 6.54 -14.94
C ILE A 40 -15.77 6.93 -14.46
N GLN A 41 -15.89 7.62 -13.32
CA GLN A 41 -17.14 8.25 -12.89
C GLN A 41 -17.13 9.75 -13.18
N THR A 42 -18.21 10.19 -13.81
CA THR A 42 -18.50 11.50 -14.40
C THR A 42 -18.69 12.63 -13.37
N PRO A 43 -18.46 13.91 -13.75
CA PRO A 43 -18.28 15.04 -12.83
C PRO A 43 -19.53 15.59 -12.12
N ASP A 44 -20.73 15.02 -12.27
CA ASP A 44 -21.97 15.69 -11.84
C ASP A 44 -22.45 15.38 -10.40
N ASP A 45 -21.80 14.47 -9.67
CA ASP A 45 -22.28 14.02 -8.34
C ASP A 45 -21.65 14.77 -7.13
N ILE A 46 -21.00 15.92 -7.34
CA ILE A 46 -20.33 16.71 -6.27
C ILE A 46 -21.32 17.34 -5.27
N LEU A 47 -22.63 17.39 -5.58
CA LEU A 47 -23.62 18.08 -4.75
C LEU A 47 -24.37 17.19 -3.74
N ASN A 48 -24.18 15.87 -3.74
CA ASN A 48 -24.96 14.96 -2.86
C ASN A 48 -24.17 14.41 -1.64
N SER A 49 -22.89 14.77 -1.51
CA SER A 49 -21.96 14.15 -0.55
C SER A 49 -22.20 14.49 0.93
N THR A 50 -23.16 15.36 1.27
CA THR A 50 -23.44 15.71 2.68
C THR A 50 -24.44 14.77 3.37
N ASN A 51 -25.13 13.87 2.65
CA ASN A 51 -26.22 13.07 3.20
C ASN A 51 -26.01 11.53 3.18
N ALA A 52 -24.85 11.01 2.78
CA ALA A 52 -24.64 9.57 2.55
C ALA A 52 -23.95 8.82 3.70
N HIS A 53 -24.08 9.26 4.96
CA HIS A 53 -23.69 8.45 6.11
C HIS A 53 -24.89 7.63 6.62
N SER A 54 -25.45 6.74 5.80
CA SER A 54 -26.45 5.77 6.29
C SER A 54 -26.69 4.60 5.34
N SER A 55 -25.71 3.72 5.16
CA SER A 55 -25.95 2.32 4.82
C SER A 55 -24.79 1.46 5.28
N ALA A 56 -25.07 0.45 6.12
CA ALA A 56 -24.09 -0.53 6.62
C ALA A 56 -23.58 -1.50 5.53
N THR A 57 -23.69 -1.11 4.26
CA THR A 57 -23.41 -1.91 3.05
C THR A 57 -22.44 -1.21 2.09
N ASP A 58 -21.94 -0.02 2.42
CA ASP A 58 -21.07 0.72 1.51
C ASP A 58 -19.62 0.25 1.67
N HIS A 59 -19.02 -0.16 0.56
CA HIS A 59 -17.63 -0.62 0.57
C HIS A 59 -16.71 0.59 0.78
N PRO A 60 -15.70 0.54 1.67
CA PRO A 60 -14.86 1.71 1.97
C PRO A 60 -14.06 2.26 0.78
N LEU A 61 -13.87 1.47 -0.28
CA LEU A 61 -13.27 1.93 -1.55
C LEU A 61 -14.23 2.78 -2.41
N ASP A 62 -15.54 2.71 -2.16
CA ASP A 62 -16.57 3.47 -2.88
C ASP A 62 -16.71 4.90 -2.32
N SER A 63 -15.97 5.25 -1.26
CA SER A 63 -15.99 6.59 -0.69
C SER A 63 -15.45 7.62 -1.68
N THR A 64 -16.18 8.73 -1.82
CA THR A 64 -15.73 9.91 -2.56
C THR A 64 -14.62 10.67 -1.82
N LEU A 65 -14.41 10.38 -0.53
CA LEU A 65 -13.33 10.95 0.25
C LEU A 65 -12.05 10.11 0.08
N THR A 66 -11.02 10.71 -0.53
CA THR A 66 -9.72 10.05 -0.73
C THR A 66 -9.11 9.52 0.57
N ALA A 67 -9.36 10.19 1.71
CA ALA A 67 -8.85 9.75 3.01
C ALA A 67 -9.42 8.39 3.47
N ASP A 68 -10.69 8.10 3.17
CA ASP A 68 -11.33 6.83 3.55
C ASP A 68 -10.76 5.67 2.73
N VAL A 69 -10.64 5.87 1.41
CA VAL A 69 -10.02 4.92 0.48
C VAL A 69 -8.58 4.65 0.91
N LEU A 70 -7.81 5.70 1.19
CA LEU A 70 -6.42 5.57 1.67
C LEU A 70 -6.34 4.80 2.98
N ARG A 71 -7.22 5.11 3.95
CA ARG A 71 -7.24 4.41 5.23
C ARG A 71 -7.49 2.92 5.02
N TYR A 72 -8.49 2.57 4.20
CA TYR A 72 -8.82 1.18 3.92
C TYR A 72 -7.66 0.42 3.25
N VAL A 73 -7.06 0.99 2.21
CA VAL A 73 -5.93 0.36 1.50
C VAL A 73 -4.73 0.18 2.42
N LEU A 74 -4.37 1.19 3.19
CA LEU A 74 -3.23 1.13 4.10
C LEU A 74 -3.46 0.16 5.26
N GLU A 75 -4.70 0.01 5.73
CA GLU A 75 -5.07 -1.01 6.71
C GLU A 75 -4.93 -2.42 6.13
N GLY A 76 -5.36 -2.63 4.89
CA GLY A 76 -5.15 -3.87 4.16
C GLY A 76 -3.67 -4.21 3.98
N TYR A 77 -2.84 -3.23 3.60
CA TYR A 77 -1.39 -3.44 3.48
C TYR A 77 -0.74 -3.73 4.82
N ASN A 78 -1.13 -3.01 5.87
CA ASN A 78 -0.67 -3.26 7.22
C ASN A 78 -1.01 -4.69 7.65
N ALA A 79 -2.25 -5.15 7.45
CA ALA A 79 -2.65 -6.52 7.77
C ALA A 79 -1.85 -7.58 7.00
N LEU A 80 -1.69 -7.40 5.68
CA LEU A 80 -0.93 -8.33 4.84
C LEU A 80 0.58 -8.32 5.13
N SER A 81 1.13 -7.22 5.66
CA SER A 81 2.54 -7.14 6.06
C SER A 81 2.86 -8.07 7.23
N TRP A 82 1.89 -8.32 8.12
CA TRP A 82 2.03 -9.21 9.27
C TRP A 82 2.04 -10.70 8.93
N LEU A 83 1.76 -11.06 7.67
CA LEU A 83 1.85 -12.46 7.23
C LEU A 83 3.31 -12.92 7.02
N ALA A 84 4.24 -11.99 6.94
CA ALA A 84 5.68 -12.25 6.82
C ALA A 84 6.37 -11.85 8.12
N LEU A 85 6.64 -12.83 8.99
CA LEU A 85 7.23 -12.63 10.32
C LEU A 85 8.67 -13.12 10.39
N ASP A 86 9.49 -12.41 11.15
CA ASP A 86 10.77 -12.91 11.64
C ASP A 86 10.54 -13.82 12.85
N SER A 87 11.01 -15.06 12.78
CA SER A 87 10.89 -16.05 13.86
C SER A 87 11.61 -15.65 15.14
N ASN A 88 12.62 -14.77 15.06
CA ASN A 88 13.40 -14.35 16.22
C ASN A 88 12.73 -13.17 16.94
N THR A 89 12.41 -12.10 16.22
CA THR A 89 11.83 -10.88 16.79
C THR A 89 10.32 -10.95 16.96
N HIS A 90 9.64 -11.89 16.28
CA HIS A 90 8.18 -11.96 16.15
C HIS A 90 7.57 -10.66 15.57
N ASP A 91 8.39 -9.85 14.91
CA ASP A 91 7.96 -8.66 14.17
C ASP A 91 7.89 -8.98 12.67
N ARG A 92 7.18 -8.15 11.93
CA ARG A 92 7.08 -8.27 10.48
C ARG A 92 8.41 -7.94 9.79
N LEU A 93 8.70 -8.65 8.72
CA LEU A 93 9.93 -8.48 7.93
C LEU A 93 9.95 -7.17 7.13
N SER A 94 8.77 -6.66 6.74
CA SER A 94 8.64 -5.45 5.94
C SER A 94 7.35 -4.70 6.27
N CYS A 95 7.33 -3.39 6.00
CA CYS A 95 6.11 -2.59 6.00
C CYS A 95 5.22 -2.83 4.76
N LEU A 96 5.70 -3.58 3.77
CA LEU A 96 4.97 -3.90 2.54
C LEU A 96 4.09 -5.15 2.71
N PRO A 97 2.97 -5.26 1.97
CA PRO A 97 2.15 -6.47 2.01
C PRO A 97 2.90 -7.67 1.39
N ILE A 98 2.62 -8.88 1.88
CA ILE A 98 3.37 -10.10 1.54
C ILE A 98 3.49 -10.36 0.03
N ASN A 99 2.44 -10.07 -0.75
CA ASN A 99 2.46 -10.25 -2.20
C ASN A 99 3.52 -9.37 -2.89
N VAL A 100 3.78 -8.16 -2.40
CA VAL A 100 4.83 -7.28 -2.94
C VAL A 100 6.21 -7.81 -2.56
N GLN A 101 6.36 -8.32 -1.34
CA GLN A 101 7.61 -8.95 -0.91
C GLN A 101 7.95 -10.15 -1.81
N THR A 102 6.99 -11.05 -2.07
CA THR A 102 7.18 -12.20 -2.97
C THR A 102 7.54 -11.78 -4.41
N LEU A 103 6.93 -10.72 -4.94
CA LEU A 103 7.28 -10.19 -6.26
C LEU A 103 8.72 -9.67 -6.30
N MET A 104 9.19 -9.05 -5.22
CA MET A 104 10.57 -8.58 -5.12
C MET A 104 11.57 -9.73 -5.00
N ASP A 105 11.23 -10.77 -4.23
CA ASP A 105 12.05 -11.99 -4.16
C ASP A 105 12.20 -12.64 -5.54
N LEU A 106 11.08 -12.76 -6.29
CA LEU A 106 11.09 -13.28 -7.65
C LEU A 106 11.93 -12.40 -8.60
N TYR A 107 11.79 -11.08 -8.50
CA TYR A 107 12.59 -10.13 -9.26
C TYR A 107 14.09 -10.36 -9.04
N TYR A 108 14.55 -10.46 -7.79
CA TYR A 108 15.98 -10.68 -7.51
C TYR A 108 16.46 -12.06 -7.93
N LEU A 109 15.64 -13.09 -7.77
CA LEU A 109 15.97 -14.42 -8.28
C LEU A 109 16.19 -14.40 -9.79
N THR A 110 15.34 -13.67 -10.52
CA THR A 110 15.42 -13.53 -11.98
C THR A 110 16.59 -12.64 -12.40
N ALA A 111 16.87 -11.56 -11.67
CA ALA A 111 18.01 -10.69 -11.93
C ALA A 111 19.35 -11.39 -11.66
N ALA A 112 19.40 -12.38 -10.74
CA ALA A 112 20.61 -13.13 -10.45
C ALA A 112 21.00 -14.16 -11.53
N ILE A 113 20.06 -14.53 -12.41
CA ILE A 113 20.28 -15.49 -13.52
C ILE A 113 20.54 -14.81 -14.87
N THR A 114 20.55 -13.48 -14.92
CA THR A 114 20.86 -12.68 -16.12
C THR A 114 22.20 -11.97 -15.97
#